data_AF-A0A7W4C710-F1
#
_entry.id   AF-A0A7W4C710-F1
#
_cell.length_a   1.000
_cell.length_b   1.000
_cell.length_c   1.000
_cell.angle_alpha   90.00
_cell.angle_beta   90.00
_cell.angle_gamma   90.00
#
_symmetry.space_group_name_H-M   'P 1'
#
loop_
_entity.id
_entity.type
_entity.pdbx_description
1 polymer ?
#
loop_
_entity_poly.entity_id
_entity_poly.type
_entity_poly.pdbx_seq_one_letter_code
_entity_poly.pdbx_strand_id
1 'polypeptide(L)' 'NMPGFPWLAENKLDGELTGDKMTILRNLHKGGYKGNDLYTDEEVAGAKKAVEGKTEMQALIAYLQSLGHALK' A
#
# COMPACT_ATOMS: atom_id res chain seq x y z
N ASN A 1 -27.21 -7.02 3.25
CA ASN A 1 -26.58 -6.13 4.23
C ASN A 1 -25.10 -6.45 4.35
N MET A 2 -24.25 -5.43 4.49
CA MET A 2 -22.80 -5.58 4.67
C MET A 2 -22.50 -5.95 6.14
N PRO A 3 -21.57 -6.88 6.42
CA PRO A 3 -21.12 -7.17 7.78
C PRO A 3 -20.41 -5.98 8.45
N GLY A 4 -20.35 -5.97 9.77
CA GLY A 4 -19.49 -5.05 10.52
C GLY A 4 -18.05 -5.57 10.58
N PHE A 5 -17.07 -4.66 10.41
CA PHE A 5 -15.63 -4.93 10.45
C PHE A 5 -14.91 -4.09 11.54
N PRO A 6 -15.32 -4.15 12.82
CA PRO A 6 -14.79 -3.26 13.88
C PRO A 6 -13.29 -3.42 14.16
N TRP A 7 -12.76 -4.63 13.98
CA TRP A 7 -11.33 -4.95 14.21
C TRP A 7 -10.38 -4.09 13.38
N LEU A 8 -10.82 -3.57 12.23
CA LEU A 8 -10.01 -2.70 11.39
C LEU A 8 -9.58 -1.42 12.14
N ALA A 9 -10.38 -0.95 13.09
CA ALA A 9 -10.05 0.23 13.89
C ALA A 9 -9.04 -0.09 15.01
N GLU A 10 -8.91 -1.35 15.41
CA GLU A 10 -8.10 -1.81 16.54
C GLU A 10 -6.72 -2.31 16.08
N ASN A 11 -6.69 -3.09 15.00
CA ASN A 11 -5.48 -3.67 14.45
C ASN A 11 -4.56 -2.59 13.87
N LYS A 12 -3.26 -2.70 14.16
CA LYS A 12 -2.22 -1.79 13.67
C LYS A 12 -1.27 -2.50 12.72
N LEU A 13 -0.87 -1.80 11.67
CA LEU A 13 0.15 -2.25 10.75
C LEU A 13 1.54 -2.12 11.39
N ASP A 14 2.33 -3.20 11.35
CA ASP A 14 3.76 -3.20 11.68
C ASP A 14 4.62 -2.67 10.51
N GLY A 15 4.13 -2.85 9.28
CA GLY A 15 4.79 -2.43 8.06
C GLY A 15 5.97 -3.32 7.64
N GLU A 16 6.23 -4.44 8.32
CA GLU A 16 7.44 -5.25 8.09
C GLU A 16 7.52 -5.76 6.65
N LEU A 17 6.39 -6.16 6.09
CA LEU A 17 6.31 -6.75 4.74
C LEU A 17 6.03 -5.73 3.63
N THR A 18 5.89 -4.44 3.93
CA THR A 18 5.46 -3.45 2.93
C THR A 18 6.53 -3.26 1.85
N GLY A 19 7.80 -3.13 2.26
CA GLY A 19 8.93 -2.99 1.33
C GLY A 19 9.13 -4.24 0.47
N ASP A 20 8.98 -5.43 1.05
CA ASP A 20 9.08 -6.71 0.32
C ASP A 20 7.98 -6.84 -0.73
N LYS A 21 6.74 -6.50 -0.38
CA LYS A 21 5.61 -6.49 -1.32
C LYS A 21 5.84 -5.51 -2.47
N MET A 22 6.34 -4.31 -2.17
CA MET A 22 6.69 -3.32 -3.19
C MET A 22 7.80 -3.83 -4.11
N THR A 23 8.82 -4.49 -3.56
CA THR A 23 9.91 -5.09 -4.35
C THR A 23 9.40 -6.18 -5.27
N ILE A 24 8.54 -7.08 -4.78
CA ILE A 24 7.90 -8.12 -5.59
C ILE A 24 7.09 -7.48 -6.73
N LEU A 25 6.25 -6.50 -6.41
CA LEU A 25 5.44 -5.81 -7.42
C LEU A 25 6.29 -5.09 -8.46
N ARG A 26 7.37 -4.41 -8.04
CA ARG A 26 8.34 -3.78 -8.93
C ARG A 26 8.95 -4.80 -9.89
N ASN A 27 9.38 -5.95 -9.37
CA ASN A 27 10.00 -6.98 -10.19
C ASN A 27 9.01 -7.62 -11.19
N LEU A 28 7.76 -7.84 -10.78
CA LEU A 28 6.70 -8.34 -11.66
C LEU A 28 6.33 -7.35 -12.78
N HIS A 29 6.56 -6.05 -12.55
CA HIS A 29 6.24 -4.98 -13.49
C HIS A 29 7.50 -4.23 -13.95
N LYS A 30 8.66 -4.90 -13.98
CA LYS A 30 9.93 -4.26 -14.35
C LYS A 30 9.85 -3.70 -15.78
N GLY A 31 10.21 -2.43 -15.96
CA GLY A 31 10.00 -1.67 -17.21
C GLY A 31 8.63 -0.99 -17.32
N GLY A 32 7.73 -1.19 -16.36
CA GLY A 32 6.46 -0.51 -16.08
C GLY A 32 5.78 0.32 -17.18
N TYR A 33 5.23 1.48 -16.80
CA TYR A 33 4.60 2.41 -17.75
C TYR A 33 5.68 3.33 -18.34
N LYS A 34 5.84 3.28 -19.66
CA LYS A 34 6.86 4.05 -20.42
C LYS A 34 8.32 3.74 -20.02
N GLY A 35 8.62 2.49 -19.64
CA GLY A 35 9.99 2.08 -19.36
C GLY A 35 10.46 2.35 -17.93
N ASN A 36 9.61 2.89 -17.05
CA ASN A 36 9.97 3.23 -15.68
C ASN A 36 9.55 2.13 -14.70
N ASP A 37 10.39 1.87 -13.70
CA ASP A 37 10.05 0.95 -12.62
C ASP A 37 8.87 1.47 -11.78
N LEU A 38 8.05 0.54 -11.29
CA LEU A 38 6.81 0.85 -10.56
C LEU A 38 7.07 1.52 -9.19
N TYR A 39 8.20 1.22 -8.55
CA TYR A 39 8.61 1.80 -7.26
C TYR A 39 10.10 2.12 -7.27
N THR A 40 10.49 3.26 -6.70
CA THR A 40 11.91 3.62 -6.53
C THR A 40 12.53 2.93 -5.30
N ASP A 41 13.86 2.92 -5.21
CA ASP A 41 14.55 2.36 -4.04
C ASP A 41 14.25 3.16 -2.76
N GLU A 42 14.06 4.48 -2.86
CA GLU A 42 13.68 5.34 -1.75
C GLU A 42 12.26 5.03 -1.24
N GLU A 43 11.32 4.76 -2.16
CA GLU A 43 9.95 4.36 -1.79
C GLU A 43 9.94 3.02 -1.07
N VAL A 44 10.72 2.04 -1.56
CA VAL A 44 10.86 0.73 -0.90
C VAL A 44 11.51 0.88 0.47
N ALA A 45 12.57 1.68 0.61
CA ALA A 45 13.24 1.92 1.89
C ALA A 45 12.35 2.66 2.91
N GLY A 46 11.48 3.56 2.44
CA GLY A 46 10.53 4.29 3.27
C GLY A 46 9.23 3.55 3.60
N ALA A 47 9.00 2.39 2.97
CA ALA A 47 7.71 1.69 2.97
C ALA A 47 7.17 1.35 4.36
N LYS A 48 8.02 0.82 5.25
CA LYS A 48 7.63 0.46 6.63
C LYS A 48 7.15 1.69 7.39
N LYS A 49 7.98 2.73 7.44
CA LYS A 49 7.69 3.99 8.15
C LYS A 49 6.43 4.67 7.61
N ALA A 50 6.11 4.50 6.33
CA ALA A 50 4.91 5.07 5.73
C ALA A 50 3.61 4.46 6.28
N VAL A 51 3.65 3.25 6.86
CA VAL A 51 2.44 2.54 7.32
C VAL A 51 2.46 2.14 8.79
N GLU A 52 3.64 2.05 9.42
CA GLU A 52 3.79 1.62 10.81
C GLU A 52 2.90 2.42 11.77
N GLY A 53 2.16 1.69 12.62
CA GLY A 53 1.28 2.27 13.62
C GLY A 53 -0.07 2.78 13.10
N LYS A 54 -0.28 2.83 11.77
CA LYS A 54 -1.60 3.10 11.19
C LYS A 54 -2.54 1.93 11.43
N THR A 55 -3.83 2.20 11.57
CA THR A 55 -4.84 1.14 11.69
C THR A 55 -5.16 0.52 10.34
N GLU A 56 -5.63 -0.73 10.32
CA GLU A 56 -6.11 -1.36 9.09
C GLU A 56 -7.26 -0.55 8.46
N MET A 57 -8.09 0.10 9.27
CA MET A 57 -9.15 1.01 8.82
C MET A 57 -8.59 2.19 8.04
N GLN A 58 -7.53 2.84 8.55
CA GLN A 58 -6.87 3.94 7.85
C GLN A 58 -6.30 3.49 6.49
N ALA A 59 -5.70 2.30 6.45
CA ALA A 59 -5.16 1.73 5.22
C ALA A 59 -6.27 1.39 4.19
N LEU A 60 -7.37 0.79 4.65
CA LEU A 60 -8.49 0.45 3.79
C LEU A 60 -9.20 1.70 3.25
N ILE A 61 -9.41 2.72 4.11
CA ILE A 61 -9.94 4.02 3.68
C ILE A 61 -9.03 4.63 2.61
N ALA A 62 -7.71 4.65 2.82
CA ALA A 62 -6.77 5.21 1.86
C ALA A 62 -6.85 4.49 0.50
N TYR A 63 -6.93 3.15 0.49
CA TYR A 63 -7.12 2.38 -0.72
C TYR A 63 -8.44 2.73 -1.43
N LEU A 64 -9.56 2.72 -0.70
CA LEU A 64 -10.88 3.02 -1.26
C LEU A 64 -10.97 4.44 -1.83
N GLN A 65 -10.35 5.43 -1.18
CA GLN A 65 -10.30 6.81 -1.66
C GLN A 65 -9.44 6.99 -2.92
N SER A 66 -8.51 6.07 -3.20
CA SER A 66 -7.70 6.11 -4.43
C SER A 66 -8.44 5.57 -5.67
N LEU A 67 -9.43 4.69 -5.47
CA LEU A 67 -10.12 4.01 -6.58
C LEU A 67 -10.85 5.03 -7.46
N GLY A 68 -10.57 5.00 -8.77
CA GLY A 68 -11.17 5.90 -9.75
C GLY A 68 -10.52 7.28 -9.87
N HIS A 69 -9.49 7.60 -9.07
CA HIS A 69 -8.78 8.88 -9.18
C HIS A 69 -7.77 8.90 -10.35
N ALA A 70 -7.16 7.76 -10.66
CA ALA A 70 -6.09 7.65 -11.67
C ALA A 70 -6.53 7.77 -13.14
N LEU A 71 -7.84 7.82 -13.42
CA LEU A 71 -8.40 7.88 -14.79
C LEU A 71 -8.90 9.27 -15.20
N LYS A 72 -8.69 10.30 -14.36
CA LYS A 72 -9.10 11.68 -14.65
C LYS A 72 -8.05 12.42 -15.48
#